data_AF-A0A958Q780-F1
#
_entry.id   AF-A0A958Q780-F1
#
_cell.length_a   1.000
_cell.length_b   1.000
_cell.length_c   1.000
_cell.angle_alpha   90.00
_cell.angle_beta   90.00
_cell.angle_gamma   90.00
#
_symmetry.space_group_name_H-M   'P 1'
#
loop_
_entity.id
_entity.type
_entity.pdbx_description
1 polymer ?
#
loop_
_entity_poly.entity_id
_entity_poly.type
_entity_poly.pdbx_seq_one_letter_code
_entity_poly.pdbx_strand_id
1 'polypeptide(L)'
;YRFLLRGSDIGKGELKSHYLLAMDPGTVTAPLEGEATKEPAFGLDAIWIRESEKERAQFSGYTVVDLSTVITTHLTEVVRSHMHELIGRQEVQHLLDNIAKDSPKVVEELVPGLLTVGQVQQVLQQLLREQISVRDLKTILETLADWAPNVKHPQKLAEYVRRKLSRTITAKYTSDEGILPIASLHPALERDLCNAVQQTEEGAFLALEPTHAQQFINRLSTASMKFIEQGQTPLILAPNHLRSALFHFVERFVPGYAVISHQEIAPNTKVQSMGVIALDDER
;
A
#
# COMPACT_ATOMS: atom_id res chain seq x y z
N TYR A 1 -6.74 -22.75 8.25
CA TYR A 1 -5.34 -22.74 7.81
C TYR A 1 -4.61 -21.57 8.44
N ARG A 2 -3.26 -21.59 8.49
CA ARG A 2 -2.42 -20.49 8.99
C ARG A 2 -1.23 -20.31 8.05
N PHE A 3 -0.78 -19.08 7.90
CA PHE A 3 0.45 -18.71 7.20
C PHE A 3 1.49 -18.31 8.23
N LEU A 4 2.70 -18.85 8.07
CA LEU A 4 3.81 -18.61 8.98
C LEU A 4 4.95 -17.96 8.21
N LEU A 5 5.49 -16.87 8.75
CA LEU A 5 6.73 -16.26 8.27
C LEU A 5 7.77 -16.40 9.37
N ARG A 6 8.84 -17.14 9.06
CA ARG A 6 9.93 -17.46 10.01
C ARG A 6 9.43 -18.04 11.34
N GLY A 7 8.34 -18.82 11.28
CA GLY A 7 7.70 -19.45 12.43
C GLY A 7 6.64 -18.61 13.14
N SER A 8 6.47 -17.32 12.80
CA SER A 8 5.46 -16.43 13.37
C SER A 8 4.18 -16.42 12.52
N ASP A 9 3.01 -16.39 13.16
CA ASP A 9 1.72 -16.25 12.48
C ASP A 9 1.58 -14.85 11.86
N ILE A 10 1.31 -14.82 10.56
CA ILE A 10 1.09 -13.59 9.78
C ILE A 10 -0.26 -13.59 9.04
N GLY A 11 -1.09 -14.62 9.24
CA GLY A 11 -2.37 -14.73 8.57
C GLY A 11 -3.05 -16.05 8.88
N LYS A 12 -4.37 -16.02 9.09
CA LYS A 12 -5.16 -17.21 9.37
C LYS A 12 -6.52 -17.10 8.70
N GLY A 13 -7.07 -18.24 8.30
CA GLY A 13 -8.40 -18.31 7.73
C GLY A 13 -9.08 -19.62 8.08
N GLU A 14 -10.41 -19.60 8.09
CA GLU A 14 -11.25 -20.77 8.30
C GLU A 14 -12.02 -21.04 7.01
N LEU A 15 -12.18 -22.32 6.69
CA LEU A 15 -12.85 -22.75 5.47
C LEU A 15 -13.91 -23.78 5.83
N LYS A 16 -15.03 -23.72 5.10
CA LYS A 16 -16.12 -24.67 5.27
C LYS A 16 -16.08 -25.67 4.12
N SER A 17 -15.75 -26.92 4.43
CA SER A 17 -15.67 -28.01 3.43
C SER A 17 -17.00 -28.19 2.70
N HIS A 18 -16.95 -28.43 1.38
CA HIS A 18 -18.13 -28.57 0.49
C HIS A 18 -18.98 -27.30 0.31
N TYR A 19 -18.44 -26.14 0.68
CA TYR A 19 -19.03 -24.83 0.41
C TYR A 19 -18.13 -24.01 -0.51
N LEU A 20 -18.75 -23.03 -1.16
CA LEU A 20 -18.12 -21.98 -1.94
C LEU A 20 -18.38 -20.63 -1.24
N LEU A 21 -17.56 -19.64 -1.56
CA LEU A 21 -17.72 -18.29 -1.04
C LEU A 21 -18.35 -17.40 -2.12
N ALA A 22 -19.50 -16.80 -1.81
CA ALA A 22 -20.18 -15.85 -2.68
C ALA A 22 -20.02 -14.42 -2.14
N MET A 23 -19.54 -13.50 -2.99
CA MET A 23 -19.30 -12.10 -2.66
C MET A 23 -20.13 -11.20 -3.55
N ASP A 24 -20.67 -10.13 -3.00
CA ASP A 24 -21.42 -9.12 -3.76
C ASP A 24 -20.45 -8.04 -4.29
N PRO A 25 -20.25 -7.93 -5.61
CA PRO A 25 -19.43 -6.88 -6.19
C PRO A 25 -20.19 -5.54 -6.38
N GLY A 26 -21.40 -5.41 -5.83
CA GLY A 26 -22.29 -4.26 -5.98
C GLY A 26 -23.34 -4.41 -7.08
N THR A 27 -23.46 -5.59 -7.69
CA THR A 27 -24.38 -5.88 -8.81
C THR A 27 -25.42 -6.95 -8.46
N VAL A 28 -25.51 -7.34 -7.19
CA VAL A 28 -26.47 -8.36 -6.75
C VAL A 28 -27.90 -7.89 -6.93
N THR A 29 -28.70 -8.74 -7.56
CA THR A 29 -30.13 -8.47 -7.87
C THR A 29 -31.08 -9.19 -6.93
N ALA A 30 -30.63 -10.29 -6.32
CA ALA A 30 -31.40 -11.06 -5.36
C ALA A 30 -30.47 -11.62 -4.28
N PRO A 31 -30.70 -11.31 -2.99
CA PRO A 31 -29.86 -11.81 -1.91
C PRO A 31 -29.97 -13.33 -1.79
N LEU A 32 -28.83 -13.98 -1.54
CA LEU A 32 -28.78 -15.41 -1.26
C LEU A 32 -29.02 -15.68 0.22
N GLU A 33 -29.67 -16.80 0.52
CA GLU A 33 -29.72 -17.35 1.87
C GLU A 33 -28.44 -18.13 2.13
N GLY A 34 -27.80 -17.87 3.27
CA GLY A 34 -26.59 -18.59 3.65
C GLY A 34 -25.98 -18.04 4.93
N GLU A 35 -24.87 -18.64 5.34
CA GLU A 35 -24.14 -18.20 6.52
C GLU A 35 -23.22 -17.04 6.14
N ALA A 36 -23.49 -15.86 6.69
CA ALA A 36 -22.66 -14.67 6.49
C ALA A 36 -21.26 -14.86 7.09
N THR A 37 -20.26 -14.38 6.38
CA THR A 37 -18.85 -14.47 6.77
C THR A 37 -18.06 -13.30 6.18
N LYS A 38 -16.76 -13.27 6.44
CA LYS A 38 -15.83 -12.30 5.86
C LYS A 38 -14.79 -13.02 5.02
N GLU A 39 -14.55 -12.53 3.81
CA GLU A 39 -13.45 -13.00 2.98
C GLU A 39 -12.11 -12.63 3.66
N PRO A 40 -11.16 -13.57 3.77
CA PRO A 40 -9.99 -13.40 4.64
C PRO A 40 -8.89 -12.48 4.07
N ALA A 41 -8.83 -12.22 2.77
CA ALA A 41 -7.79 -11.41 2.14
C ALA A 41 -8.04 -9.90 2.27
N PHE A 42 -9.29 -9.47 2.09
CA PHE A 42 -9.71 -8.06 2.04
C PHE A 42 -10.77 -7.70 3.09
N GLY A 43 -11.35 -8.68 3.79
CA GLY A 43 -12.39 -8.44 4.80
C GLY A 43 -13.76 -8.08 4.21
N LEU A 44 -14.00 -8.42 2.94
CA LEU A 44 -15.27 -8.17 2.26
C LEU A 44 -16.38 -9.05 2.82
N ASP A 45 -17.61 -8.53 2.83
CA ASP A 45 -18.79 -9.32 3.17
C ASP A 45 -19.01 -10.44 2.16
N ALA A 46 -19.24 -11.64 2.68
CA ALA A 46 -19.39 -12.84 1.89
C ALA A 46 -20.40 -13.81 2.53
N ILE A 47 -20.85 -14.77 1.75
CA ILE A 47 -21.82 -15.78 2.18
C ILE A 47 -21.29 -17.16 1.80
N TRP A 48 -21.33 -18.11 2.74
CA TRP A 48 -21.09 -19.51 2.45
C TRP A 48 -22.30 -20.12 1.76
N ILE A 49 -22.10 -20.65 0.55
CA ILE A 49 -23.14 -21.33 -0.24
C ILE A 49 -22.73 -22.76 -0.57
N ARG A 50 -23.68 -23.65 -0.79
CA ARG A 50 -23.37 -25.01 -1.27
C ARG A 50 -22.95 -24.98 -2.73
N GLU A 51 -22.17 -25.98 -3.17
CA GLU A 51 -21.79 -26.10 -4.58
C GLU A 51 -23.00 -26.15 -5.54
N SER A 52 -24.12 -26.74 -5.09
CA SER A 52 -25.37 -26.80 -5.85
C SER A 52 -26.02 -25.43 -6.09
N GLU A 53 -25.67 -24.42 -5.31
CA GLU A 53 -26.23 -23.07 -5.41
C GLU A 53 -25.37 -22.14 -6.26
N LYS A 54 -24.23 -22.62 -6.76
CA LYS A 54 -23.26 -21.84 -7.54
C LYS A 54 -23.91 -21.12 -8.74
N GLU A 55 -24.64 -21.86 -9.58
CA GLU A 55 -25.24 -21.28 -10.79
C GLU A 55 -26.27 -20.21 -10.45
N ARG A 56 -27.11 -20.46 -9.44
CA ARG A 56 -28.08 -19.49 -8.93
C ARG A 56 -27.39 -18.22 -8.41
N ALA A 57 -26.34 -18.38 -7.62
CA ALA A 57 -25.57 -17.27 -7.07
C ALA A 57 -24.95 -16.39 -8.16
N GLN A 58 -24.32 -17.01 -9.15
CA GLN A 58 -23.74 -16.31 -10.30
C GLN A 58 -24.82 -15.59 -11.13
N PHE A 59 -25.97 -16.23 -11.35
CA PHE A 59 -27.09 -15.61 -12.05
C PHE A 59 -27.66 -14.40 -11.30
N SER A 60 -27.62 -14.43 -9.97
CA SER A 60 -28.04 -13.31 -9.11
C SER A 60 -26.99 -12.19 -9.00
N GLY A 61 -25.83 -12.30 -9.66
CA GLY A 61 -24.79 -11.28 -9.71
C GLY A 61 -23.63 -11.47 -8.72
N TYR A 62 -23.60 -12.56 -7.96
CA TYR A 62 -22.50 -12.83 -7.03
C TYR A 62 -21.23 -13.31 -7.75
N THR A 63 -20.08 -12.87 -7.24
CA THR A 63 -18.80 -13.49 -7.55
C THR A 63 -18.61 -14.71 -6.65
N VAL A 64 -18.60 -15.91 -7.24
CA VAL A 64 -18.46 -17.18 -6.50
C VAL A 64 -17.06 -17.75 -6.68
N VAL A 65 -16.37 -18.02 -5.58
CA VAL A 65 -15.00 -18.56 -5.57
C VAL A 65 -14.92 -19.86 -4.76
N ASP A 66 -14.05 -20.77 -5.21
CA ASP A 66 -13.78 -22.01 -4.47
C ASP A 66 -12.78 -21.82 -3.33
N LEU A 67 -12.69 -22.82 -2.45
CA LEU A 67 -11.81 -22.76 -1.29
C LEU A 67 -10.33 -22.61 -1.67
N SER A 68 -9.88 -23.19 -2.79
CA SER A 68 -8.49 -23.09 -3.24
C SER A 68 -8.14 -21.67 -3.68
N THR A 69 -9.10 -20.99 -4.31
CA THR A 69 -9.02 -19.60 -4.72
C THR A 69 -8.99 -18.69 -3.49
N VAL A 70 -9.83 -18.95 -2.49
CA VAL A 70 -9.80 -18.21 -1.20
C VAL A 70 -8.42 -18.28 -0.55
N ILE A 71 -7.82 -19.48 -0.46
CA ILE A 71 -6.47 -19.63 0.13
C ILE A 71 -5.42 -18.91 -0.71
N THR A 72 -5.48 -19.03 -2.04
CA THR A 72 -4.47 -18.46 -2.95
C THR A 72 -4.51 -16.93 -2.95
N THR A 73 -5.71 -16.34 -2.96
CA THR A 73 -5.90 -14.89 -2.84
C THR A 73 -5.39 -14.41 -1.49
N HIS A 74 -5.78 -15.07 -0.40
CA HIS A 74 -5.29 -14.70 0.94
C HIS A 74 -3.77 -14.83 1.05
N LEU A 75 -3.16 -15.90 0.52
CA LEU A 75 -1.71 -16.04 0.49
C LEU A 75 -1.04 -14.91 -0.30
N THR A 76 -1.63 -14.52 -1.43
CA THR A 76 -1.11 -13.44 -2.28
C THR A 76 -1.09 -12.11 -1.52
N GLU A 77 -2.17 -11.77 -0.82
CA GLU A 77 -2.23 -10.54 -0.02
C GLU A 77 -1.30 -10.57 1.20
N VAL A 78 -1.16 -11.73 1.84
CA VAL A 78 -0.23 -11.92 2.96
C VAL A 78 1.22 -11.80 2.50
N VAL A 79 1.59 -12.41 1.37
CA VAL A 79 2.93 -12.21 0.78
C VAL A 79 3.16 -10.75 0.40
N ARG A 80 2.15 -10.08 -0.14
CA ARG A 80 2.22 -8.68 -0.56
C ARG A 80 2.46 -7.74 0.62
N SER A 81 1.67 -7.86 1.68
CA SER A 81 1.81 -7.06 2.91
C SER A 81 3.16 -7.26 3.59
N HIS A 82 3.71 -8.47 3.55
CA HIS A 82 5.00 -8.81 4.17
C HIS A 82 6.20 -8.80 3.20
N MET A 83 6.06 -8.28 1.98
CA MET A 83 7.11 -8.36 0.95
C MET A 83 8.41 -7.65 1.36
N HIS A 84 8.29 -6.57 2.12
CA HIS A 84 9.43 -5.81 2.66
C HIS A 84 10.25 -6.62 3.69
N GLU A 85 9.66 -7.63 4.33
CA GLU A 85 10.37 -8.54 5.26
C GLU A 85 11.04 -9.71 4.52
N LEU A 86 10.52 -10.06 3.34
CA LEU A 86 10.99 -11.16 2.50
C LEU A 86 12.24 -10.78 1.69
N ILE A 87 12.39 -9.50 1.31
CA ILE A 87 13.55 -9.05 0.54
C ILE A 87 14.80 -8.91 1.43
N GLY A 88 15.70 -9.88 1.32
CA GLY A 88 16.99 -9.91 2.01
C GLY A 88 18.15 -9.50 1.11
N ARG A 89 19.37 -9.57 1.65
CA ARG A 89 20.59 -9.21 0.90
C ARG A 89 20.83 -10.12 -0.30
N GLN A 90 20.53 -11.41 -0.17
CA GLN A 90 20.71 -12.38 -1.26
C GLN A 90 19.73 -12.11 -2.40
N GLU A 91 18.46 -11.84 -2.09
CA GLU A 91 17.45 -11.49 -3.09
C GLU A 91 17.84 -10.21 -3.84
N VAL A 92 18.34 -9.20 -3.12
CA VAL A 92 18.83 -7.96 -3.73
C VAL A 92 20.07 -8.21 -4.58
N GLN A 93 21.02 -9.04 -4.13
CA GLN A 93 22.18 -9.40 -4.96
C GLN A 93 21.74 -10.08 -6.26
N HIS A 94 20.81 -11.04 -6.18
CA HIS A 94 20.26 -11.69 -7.37
C HIS A 94 19.56 -10.70 -8.33
N LEU A 95 18.84 -9.71 -7.79
CA LEU A 95 18.24 -8.64 -8.60
C LEU A 95 19.30 -7.78 -9.29
N LEU A 96 20.36 -7.39 -8.58
CA LEU A 96 21.48 -6.63 -9.13
C LEU A 96 22.24 -7.42 -10.21
N ASP A 97 22.53 -8.70 -9.96
CA ASP A 97 23.20 -9.59 -10.92
C ASP A 97 22.38 -9.74 -12.20
N ASN A 98 21.05 -9.78 -12.09
CA ASN A 98 20.17 -9.86 -13.25
C ASN A 98 20.18 -8.55 -14.06
N ILE A 99 20.13 -7.39 -13.40
CA ILE A 99 20.25 -6.09 -14.10
C ILE A 99 21.62 -5.93 -14.75
N ALA A 100 22.68 -6.42 -14.13
CA ALA A 100 24.04 -6.30 -14.64
C ALA A 100 24.24 -7.02 -15.99
N LYS A 101 23.40 -8.02 -16.33
CA LYS A 101 23.43 -8.68 -17.64
C LYS A 101 23.11 -7.74 -18.80
N ASP A 102 22.17 -6.81 -18.60
CA ASP A 102 21.67 -5.91 -19.63
C ASP A 102 22.15 -4.45 -19.43
N SER A 103 22.45 -4.06 -18.20
CA SER A 103 22.86 -2.70 -17.81
C SER A 103 23.95 -2.75 -16.74
N PRO A 104 25.16 -3.27 -17.04
CA PRO A 104 26.23 -3.43 -16.05
C PRO A 104 26.69 -2.10 -15.44
N LYS A 105 26.78 -1.04 -16.25
CA LYS A 105 27.31 0.27 -15.80
C LYS A 105 26.55 0.87 -14.62
N VAL A 106 25.22 0.79 -14.61
CA VAL A 106 24.43 1.36 -13.49
C VAL A 106 24.68 0.60 -12.18
N VAL A 107 24.94 -0.71 -12.26
CA VAL A 107 25.24 -1.54 -11.09
C VAL A 107 26.64 -1.25 -10.58
N GLU A 108 27.64 -1.21 -11.48
CA GLU A 108 29.05 -0.95 -11.17
C GLU A 108 29.29 0.44 -10.56
N GLU A 109 28.61 1.47 -11.08
CA GLU A 109 28.70 2.83 -10.56
C GLU A 109 28.08 2.95 -9.16
N LEU A 110 27.02 2.18 -8.88
CA LEU A 110 26.30 2.27 -7.62
C LEU A 110 26.90 1.39 -6.51
N VAL A 111 27.16 0.11 -6.77
CA VAL A 111 27.51 -0.89 -5.76
C VAL A 111 28.85 -1.57 -6.09
N PRO A 112 29.78 -1.68 -5.12
CA PRO A 112 29.70 -1.23 -3.73
C PRO A 112 30.13 0.24 -3.52
N GLY A 113 30.39 1.00 -4.60
CA GLY A 113 31.06 2.30 -4.53
C GLY A 113 30.26 3.40 -3.84
N LEU A 114 29.08 3.74 -4.38
CA LEU A 114 28.24 4.81 -3.82
C LEU A 114 27.36 4.32 -2.67
N LEU A 115 26.83 3.10 -2.78
CA LEU A 115 26.00 2.43 -1.78
C LEU A 115 26.42 0.97 -1.61
N THR A 116 26.19 0.44 -0.42
CA THR A 116 26.27 -1.00 -0.16
C THR A 116 24.99 -1.72 -0.63
N VAL A 117 25.07 -3.05 -0.86
CA VAL A 117 23.88 -3.90 -1.11
C VAL A 117 22.84 -3.73 0.00
N GLY A 118 23.28 -3.58 1.26
CA GLY A 118 22.37 -3.35 2.39
C GLY A 118 21.61 -2.03 2.33
N GLN A 119 22.24 -0.95 1.84
CA GLN A 119 21.55 0.33 1.64
C GLN A 119 20.54 0.26 0.49
N VAL A 120 20.90 -0.43 -0.61
CA VAL A 120 19.95 -0.68 -1.71
C VAL A 120 18.77 -1.51 -1.20
N GLN A 121 19.03 -2.57 -0.43
CA GLN A 121 17.99 -3.38 0.22
C GLN A 121 17.06 -2.49 1.05
N GLN A 122 17.58 -1.62 1.91
CA GLN A 122 16.77 -0.74 2.74
C GLN A 122 15.88 0.19 1.90
N VAL A 123 16.36 0.72 0.78
CA VAL A 123 15.52 1.51 -0.14
C VAL A 123 14.41 0.64 -0.73
N LEU A 124 14.72 -0.54 -1.26
CA LEU A 124 13.72 -1.44 -1.85
C LEU A 124 12.68 -1.89 -0.82
N GLN A 125 13.10 -2.13 0.43
CA GLN A 125 12.20 -2.43 1.55
C GLN A 125 11.21 -1.29 1.81
N GLN A 126 11.67 -0.05 1.80
CA GLN A 126 10.79 1.12 1.98
C GLN A 126 9.75 1.22 0.85
N LEU A 127 10.18 1.03 -0.41
CA LEU A 127 9.25 1.01 -1.55
C LEU A 127 8.22 -0.12 -1.42
N LEU A 128 8.66 -1.33 -1.11
CA LEU A 128 7.79 -2.51 -1.00
C LEU A 128 6.83 -2.44 0.19
N ARG A 129 7.26 -1.83 1.30
CA ARG A 129 6.40 -1.60 2.47
C ARG A 129 5.22 -0.71 2.11
N GLU A 130 5.47 0.31 1.29
CA GLU A 130 4.45 1.17 0.70
C GLU A 130 3.75 0.58 -0.53
N GLN A 131 3.99 -0.71 -0.80
CA GLN A 131 3.40 -1.44 -1.90
C GLN A 131 3.72 -0.82 -3.26
N ILE A 132 4.90 -0.19 -3.40
CA ILE A 132 5.41 0.35 -4.66
C ILE A 132 6.24 -0.72 -5.38
N SER A 133 5.90 -0.96 -6.64
CA SER A 133 6.58 -1.94 -7.48
C SER A 133 8.06 -1.60 -7.67
N VAL A 134 8.92 -2.60 -7.45
CA VAL A 134 10.36 -2.52 -7.71
C VAL A 134 10.76 -3.18 -9.03
N ARG A 135 9.79 -3.48 -9.91
CA ARG A 135 10.06 -4.12 -11.22
C ARG A 135 10.87 -3.22 -12.14
N ASP A 136 10.65 -1.91 -12.09
CA ASP A 136 11.48 -0.93 -12.79
C ASP A 136 12.77 -0.64 -12.00
N LEU A 137 13.55 -1.70 -11.80
CA LEU A 137 14.77 -1.65 -11.01
C LEU A 137 15.82 -0.76 -11.65
N LYS A 138 15.83 -0.66 -12.99
CA LYS A 138 16.74 0.24 -13.70
C LYS A 138 16.52 1.70 -13.29
N THR A 139 15.30 2.22 -13.37
CA THR A 139 14.98 3.59 -12.93
C THR A 139 15.33 3.81 -11.46
N ILE A 140 15.10 2.80 -10.62
CA ILE A 140 15.47 2.84 -9.19
C ILE A 140 16.98 3.03 -9.04
N LEU A 141 17.81 2.17 -9.66
CA LEU A 141 19.26 2.20 -9.51
C LEU A 141 19.88 3.48 -10.11
N GLU A 142 19.40 3.94 -11.27
CA GLU A 142 19.84 5.21 -11.87
C GLU A 142 19.55 6.39 -10.93
N THR A 143 18.35 6.42 -10.35
CA THR A 143 17.99 7.46 -9.37
C THR A 143 18.86 7.39 -8.12
N LEU A 144 19.19 6.18 -7.65
CA LEU A 144 20.09 6.03 -6.52
C LEU A 144 21.50 6.53 -6.86
N ALA A 145 22.02 6.23 -8.06
CA ALA A 145 23.34 6.70 -8.50
C ALA A 145 23.41 8.24 -8.58
N ASP A 146 22.35 8.90 -9.06
CA ASP A 146 22.26 10.37 -9.14
C ASP A 146 22.32 11.05 -7.75
N TRP A 147 21.64 10.48 -6.75
CA TRP A 147 21.44 11.11 -5.44
C TRP A 147 22.40 10.61 -4.35
N ALA A 148 22.92 9.39 -4.46
CA ALA A 148 23.81 8.78 -3.48
C ALA A 148 25.10 9.57 -3.18
N PRO A 149 25.69 10.39 -4.09
CA PRO A 149 26.82 11.24 -3.74
C PRO A 149 26.52 12.23 -2.62
N ASN A 150 25.28 12.74 -2.54
CA ASN A 150 24.87 13.79 -1.60
C ASN A 150 23.96 13.28 -0.49
N VAL A 151 23.26 12.17 -0.71
CA VAL A 151 22.24 11.64 0.21
C VAL A 151 22.53 10.16 0.47
N LYS A 152 22.88 9.82 1.71
CA LYS A 152 23.18 8.42 2.09
C LYS A 152 22.05 7.73 2.85
N HIS A 153 21.10 8.50 3.39
CA HIS A 153 20.02 7.95 4.21
C HIS A 153 18.98 7.22 3.33
N PRO A 154 18.75 5.90 3.51
CA PRO A 154 17.87 5.11 2.65
C PRO A 154 16.44 5.63 2.54
N GLN A 155 15.83 6.10 3.63
CA GLN A 155 14.48 6.66 3.59
C GLN A 155 14.39 7.91 2.70
N LYS A 156 15.42 8.77 2.71
CA LYS A 156 15.46 9.96 1.85
C LYS A 156 15.68 9.58 0.39
N LEU A 157 16.56 8.61 0.14
CA LEU A 157 16.76 8.03 -1.19
C LEU A 157 15.48 7.42 -1.76
N ALA A 158 14.70 6.73 -0.92
CA ALA A 158 13.40 6.18 -1.32
C ALA A 158 12.44 7.29 -1.79
N GLU A 159 12.39 8.45 -1.14
CA GLU A 159 11.57 9.59 -1.62
C GLU A 159 11.99 10.06 -3.02
N TYR A 160 13.29 10.15 -3.32
CA TYR A 160 13.75 10.51 -4.66
C TYR A 160 13.35 9.47 -5.71
N VAL A 161 13.48 8.19 -5.36
CA VAL A 161 13.05 7.08 -6.22
C VAL A 161 11.54 7.14 -6.48
N ARG A 162 10.72 7.36 -5.43
CA ARG A 162 9.27 7.47 -5.57
C ARG A 162 8.86 8.58 -6.55
N ARG A 163 9.51 9.74 -6.49
CA ARG A 163 9.28 10.84 -7.46
C ARG A 163 9.54 10.41 -8.89
N LYS A 164 10.62 9.65 -9.13
CA LYS A 164 10.95 9.11 -10.46
C LYS A 164 9.97 8.03 -10.90
N LEU A 165 9.37 7.30 -9.96
CA LEU A 165 8.30 6.33 -10.19
C LEU A 165 6.89 6.95 -10.20
N SER A 166 6.74 8.28 -10.32
CA SER A 166 5.44 8.98 -10.28
C SER A 166 4.37 8.37 -11.20
N ARG A 167 4.71 7.96 -12.42
CA ARG A 167 3.78 7.27 -13.34
C ARG A 167 3.26 5.96 -12.78
N THR A 168 4.16 5.13 -12.22
CA THR A 168 3.83 3.84 -11.60
C THR A 168 2.97 4.03 -10.36
N ILE A 169 3.33 4.99 -9.50
CA ILE A 169 2.60 5.30 -8.27
C ILE A 169 1.20 5.83 -8.62
N THR A 170 1.11 6.79 -9.55
CA THR A 170 -0.16 7.37 -9.97
C THR A 170 -1.08 6.31 -10.58
N ALA A 171 -0.57 5.52 -11.52
CA ALA A 171 -1.36 4.49 -12.20
C ALA A 171 -1.94 3.45 -11.24
N LYS A 172 -1.20 3.12 -10.16
CA LYS A 172 -1.67 2.18 -9.13
C LYS A 172 -2.96 2.63 -8.43
N TYR A 173 -3.13 3.94 -8.24
CA TYR A 173 -4.28 4.49 -7.51
C TYR A 173 -5.27 5.23 -8.40
N THR A 174 -5.04 5.25 -9.71
CA THR A 174 -5.97 5.85 -10.66
C THR A 174 -7.08 4.84 -10.95
N SER A 175 -8.33 5.29 -10.84
CA SER A 175 -9.51 4.50 -11.21
C SER A 175 -9.55 4.20 -12.70
N ASP A 176 -10.41 3.27 -13.12
CA ASP A 176 -10.59 2.90 -14.52
C ASP A 176 -11.05 4.09 -15.41
N GLU A 177 -11.66 5.12 -14.81
CA GLU A 177 -12.06 6.35 -15.48
C GLU A 177 -10.89 7.34 -15.71
N GLY A 178 -9.67 6.98 -15.29
CA GLY A 178 -8.50 7.85 -15.40
C GLY A 178 -8.47 8.98 -14.36
N ILE A 179 -9.22 8.84 -13.27
CA ILE A 179 -9.31 9.80 -12.17
C ILE A 179 -8.54 9.26 -10.96
N LEU A 180 -7.72 10.11 -10.34
CA LEU A 180 -7.01 9.83 -9.09
C LEU A 180 -7.82 10.39 -7.90
N PRO A 181 -8.59 9.55 -7.18
CA PRO A 181 -9.30 9.96 -5.97
C PRO A 181 -8.30 10.18 -4.81
N ILE A 182 -8.38 11.32 -4.14
CA ILE A 182 -7.51 11.65 -2.99
C ILE A 182 -8.28 12.32 -1.86
N ALA A 183 -7.82 12.14 -0.64
CA ALA A 183 -8.16 12.99 0.49
C ALA A 183 -7.03 14.00 0.69
N SER A 184 -7.37 15.27 0.92
CA SER A 184 -6.41 16.31 1.27
C SER A 184 -6.45 16.60 2.76
N LEU A 185 -5.35 17.11 3.30
CA LEU A 185 -5.30 17.62 4.67
C LEU A 185 -5.83 19.05 4.70
N HIS A 186 -6.58 19.42 5.74
CA HIS A 186 -6.93 20.81 5.99
C HIS A 186 -5.65 21.60 6.30
N PRO A 187 -5.47 22.84 5.80
CA PRO A 187 -4.22 23.59 5.98
C PRO A 187 -3.79 23.79 7.44
N ALA A 188 -4.72 23.86 8.39
CA ALA A 188 -4.38 23.91 9.82
C ALA A 188 -3.76 22.59 10.29
N LEU A 189 -4.41 21.46 9.97
CA LEU A 189 -3.92 20.14 10.30
C LEU A 189 -2.57 19.86 9.62
N GLU A 190 -2.41 20.24 8.36
CA GLU A 190 -1.13 20.09 7.65
C GLU A 190 0.00 20.79 8.38
N ARG A 191 -0.20 22.05 8.79
CA ARG A 191 0.80 22.80 9.57
C ARG A 191 1.13 22.12 10.90
N ASP A 192 0.11 21.66 11.62
CA ASP A 192 0.30 21.01 12.91
C ASP A 192 1.09 19.69 12.76
N LEU A 193 0.75 18.88 11.75
CA LEU A 193 1.47 17.66 11.42
C LEU A 193 2.92 17.96 11.01
N CYS A 194 3.16 18.98 10.19
CA CYS A 194 4.51 19.38 9.80
C CYS A 194 5.36 19.82 10.99
N ASN A 195 4.78 20.55 11.94
CA ASN A 195 5.46 20.96 13.18
C ASN A 195 5.75 19.77 14.11
N ALA A 196 4.93 18.73 14.04
CA ALA A 196 5.09 17.49 14.79
C ALA A 196 6.10 16.50 14.17
N VAL A 197 6.62 16.77 12.97
CA VAL A 197 7.64 15.92 12.35
C VAL A 197 8.96 16.08 13.10
N GLN A 198 9.43 14.97 13.68
CA GLN A 198 10.77 14.89 14.25
C GLN A 198 11.69 14.09 13.32
N GLN A 199 12.91 14.61 13.12
CA GLN A 199 13.95 13.97 12.32
C GLN A 199 14.95 13.30 13.26
N THR A 200 15.20 12.02 13.05
CA THR A 200 16.20 11.23 13.78
C THR A 200 17.20 10.61 12.81
N GLU A 201 18.23 9.95 13.33
CA GLU A 201 19.15 9.15 12.53
C GLU A 201 18.46 7.96 11.84
N GLU A 202 17.37 7.46 12.40
CA GLU A 202 16.59 6.34 11.86
C GLU A 202 15.55 6.79 10.84
N GLY A 203 15.19 8.09 10.84
CA GLY A 203 14.21 8.62 9.94
C GLY A 203 13.30 9.73 10.50
N ALA A 204 12.35 10.12 9.66
CA ALA A 204 11.30 11.06 10.03
C ALA A 204 10.07 10.34 10.60
N PHE A 205 9.53 10.81 11.72
CA PHE A 205 8.29 10.30 12.31
C PHE A 205 7.42 11.44 12.88
N LEU A 206 6.14 11.14 13.11
CA LEU A 206 5.19 12.08 13.71
C LEU A 206 5.13 11.92 15.24
N ALA A 207 5.51 12.97 15.96
CA ALA A 207 5.42 13.05 17.41
C ALA A 207 4.16 13.82 17.81
N LEU A 208 3.01 13.14 17.82
CA LEU A 208 1.73 13.72 18.21
C LEU A 208 1.38 13.38 19.66
N GLU A 209 0.77 14.35 20.35
CA GLU A 209 0.16 14.10 21.66
C GLU A 209 -0.95 13.04 21.54
N PRO A 210 -1.14 12.15 22.54
CA PRO A 210 -2.06 11.01 22.44
C PRO A 210 -3.50 11.38 22.06
N THR A 211 -4.01 12.50 22.57
CA THR A 211 -5.37 12.99 22.28
C THR A 211 -5.52 13.40 20.82
N HIS A 212 -4.57 14.20 20.30
CA HIS A 212 -4.56 14.62 18.89
C HIS A 212 -4.34 13.42 17.95
N ALA A 213 -3.47 12.48 18.33
CA ALA A 213 -3.26 11.26 17.58
C ALA A 213 -4.56 10.44 17.45
N GLN A 214 -5.28 10.24 18.55
CA GLN A 214 -6.54 9.49 18.54
C GLN A 214 -7.63 10.18 17.70
N GLN A 215 -7.75 11.51 17.82
CA GLN A 215 -8.67 12.28 16.99
C GLN A 215 -8.31 12.14 15.50
N PHE A 216 -7.04 12.25 15.15
CA PHE A 216 -6.59 12.10 13.77
C PHE A 216 -6.87 10.70 13.22
N ILE A 217 -6.62 9.64 14.00
CA ILE A 217 -6.92 8.24 13.63
C ILE A 217 -8.41 8.06 13.34
N ASN A 218 -9.30 8.65 14.16
CA ASN A 218 -10.74 8.57 13.95
C ASN A 218 -11.16 9.27 12.64
N ARG A 219 -10.55 10.43 12.34
CA ARG A 219 -10.81 11.19 11.11
C ARG A 219 -10.31 10.44 9.87
N LEU A 220 -9.13 9.85 9.93
CA LEU A 220 -8.58 8.98 8.89
C LEU A 220 -9.51 7.78 8.63
N SER A 221 -9.93 7.09 9.69
CA SER A 221 -10.84 5.95 9.58
C SER A 221 -12.16 6.35 8.91
N THR A 222 -12.73 7.49 9.31
CA THR A 222 -13.96 8.02 8.72
C THR A 222 -13.79 8.40 7.25
N ALA A 223 -12.68 9.06 6.89
CA ALA A 223 -12.38 9.43 5.52
C ALA A 223 -12.19 8.19 4.62
N SER A 224 -11.60 7.11 5.17
CA SER A 224 -11.35 5.87 4.44
C SER A 224 -12.63 5.17 3.97
N MET A 225 -13.74 5.29 4.72
CA MET A 225 -15.02 4.66 4.38
C MET A 225 -15.54 5.09 3.00
N LYS A 226 -15.41 6.38 2.66
CA LYS A 226 -15.83 6.91 1.35
C LYS A 226 -15.09 6.28 0.17
N PHE A 227 -13.82 5.91 0.36
CA PHE A 227 -13.05 5.22 -0.66
C PHE A 227 -13.51 3.77 -0.79
N ILE A 228 -13.66 3.08 0.35
CA ILE A 228 -14.07 1.68 0.41
C ILE A 228 -15.45 1.49 -0.22
N GLU A 229 -16.41 2.37 0.06
CA GLU A 229 -17.75 2.38 -0.56
C GLU A 229 -17.71 2.47 -2.08
N GLN A 230 -16.66 3.07 -2.65
CA GLN A 230 -16.44 3.21 -4.10
C GLN A 230 -15.46 2.16 -4.65
N GLY A 231 -15.09 1.16 -3.85
CA GLY A 231 -14.11 0.13 -4.23
C GLY A 231 -12.70 0.69 -4.46
N GLN A 232 -12.39 1.88 -3.94
CA GLN A 232 -11.11 2.55 -4.09
C GLN A 232 -10.21 2.33 -2.88
N THR A 233 -8.89 2.37 -3.09
CA THR A 233 -7.93 2.37 -1.98
C THR A 233 -7.91 3.76 -1.33
N PRO A 234 -8.05 3.88 0.00
CA PRO A 234 -7.89 5.16 0.69
C PRO A 234 -6.52 5.78 0.40
N LEU A 235 -6.50 7.04 -0.06
CA LEU A 235 -5.28 7.73 -0.50
C LEU A 235 -5.24 9.16 0.02
N ILE A 236 -4.18 9.52 0.76
CA ILE A 236 -3.93 10.89 1.22
C ILE A 236 -2.87 11.55 0.36
N LEU A 237 -3.15 12.80 -0.02
CA LEU A 237 -2.16 13.70 -0.58
C LEU A 237 -1.51 14.54 0.54
N ALA A 238 -0.19 14.47 0.63
CA ALA A 238 0.60 15.19 1.61
C ALA A 238 1.76 15.98 0.96
N PRO A 239 2.27 17.04 1.61
CA PRO A 239 3.54 17.65 1.22
C PRO A 239 4.71 16.67 1.29
N ASN A 240 5.71 16.83 0.42
CA ASN A 240 6.85 15.90 0.33
C ASN A 240 7.60 15.73 1.67
N HIS A 241 7.71 16.79 2.47
CA HIS A 241 8.42 16.77 3.75
C HIS A 241 7.65 16.07 4.87
N LEU A 242 6.32 15.89 4.70
CA LEU A 242 5.44 15.21 5.66
C LEU A 242 5.17 13.76 5.25
N ARG A 243 5.15 13.47 3.94
CA ARG A 243 4.66 12.22 3.34
C ARG A 243 5.17 10.95 4.04
N SER A 244 6.49 10.80 4.21
CA SER A 244 7.06 9.59 4.81
C SER A 244 6.71 9.44 6.30
N ALA A 245 6.79 10.52 7.08
CA ALA A 245 6.42 10.49 8.49
C ALA A 245 4.92 10.19 8.68
N LEU A 246 4.09 10.77 7.82
CA LEU A 246 2.65 10.51 7.78
C LEU A 246 2.34 9.07 7.39
N PHE A 247 3.01 8.52 6.38
CA PHE A 247 2.83 7.11 6.00
C PHE A 247 3.09 6.17 7.19
N HIS A 248 4.21 6.32 7.90
CA HIS A 248 4.53 5.46 9.03
C HIS A 248 3.51 5.56 10.18
N PHE A 249 2.97 6.76 10.41
CA PHE A 249 1.88 6.95 11.37
C PHE A 249 0.60 6.24 10.89
N VAL A 250 0.20 6.50 9.66
CA VAL A 250 -1.04 5.97 9.07
C VAL A 250 -1.01 4.45 8.98
N GLU A 251 0.07 3.84 8.47
CA GLU A 251 0.21 2.39 8.32
C GLU A 251 0.03 1.64 9.65
N ARG A 252 0.50 2.23 10.76
CA ARG A 252 0.42 1.62 12.10
C ARG A 252 -1.01 1.56 12.65
N PHE A 253 -1.83 2.57 12.34
CA PHE A 253 -3.14 2.76 12.98
C PHE A 253 -4.33 2.55 12.05
N VAL A 254 -4.14 2.75 10.74
CA VAL A 254 -5.16 2.58 9.70
C VAL A 254 -4.55 1.81 8.51
N PRO A 255 -4.36 0.48 8.65
CA PRO A 255 -3.76 -0.35 7.61
C PRO A 255 -4.52 -0.25 6.28
N GLY A 256 -3.78 -0.33 5.16
CA GLY A 256 -4.35 -0.21 3.81
C GLY A 256 -4.55 1.21 3.30
N TYR A 257 -4.30 2.23 4.13
CA TYR A 257 -4.39 3.63 3.74
C TYR A 257 -3.04 4.12 3.17
N ALA A 258 -3.02 4.50 1.90
CA ALA A 258 -1.84 4.97 1.19
C ALA A 258 -1.60 6.48 1.37
N VAL A 259 -0.34 6.90 1.29
CA VAL A 259 0.07 8.31 1.36
C VAL A 259 0.99 8.63 0.18
N ILE A 260 0.62 9.61 -0.63
CA ILE A 260 1.42 10.10 -1.76
C ILE A 260 1.72 11.59 -1.62
N SER A 261 2.75 12.03 -2.34
CA SER A 261 3.10 13.44 -2.43
C SER A 261 2.69 14.07 -3.76
N HIS A 262 2.60 15.40 -3.80
CA HIS A 262 2.35 16.13 -5.05
C HIS A 262 3.39 15.81 -6.14
N GLN A 263 4.63 15.48 -5.76
CA GLN A 263 5.69 15.14 -6.71
C GLN A 263 5.61 13.71 -7.24
N GLU A 264 4.69 12.90 -6.72
CA GLU A 264 4.43 11.52 -7.15
C GLU A 264 3.23 11.43 -8.10
N ILE A 265 2.51 12.53 -8.31
CA ILE A 265 1.40 12.62 -9.26
C ILE A 265 1.97 12.89 -10.65
N ALA A 266 1.69 11.99 -11.60
CA ALA A 266 2.12 12.16 -12.98
C ALA A 266 1.48 13.41 -13.63
N PRO A 267 2.19 14.10 -14.53
CA PRO A 267 1.63 15.25 -15.24
C PRO A 267 0.31 14.91 -15.95
N ASN A 268 -0.62 15.86 -15.99
CA ASN A 268 -1.95 15.75 -16.64
C ASN A 268 -2.91 14.73 -16.00
N THR A 269 -2.60 14.22 -14.82
CA THR A 269 -3.54 13.36 -14.06
C THR A 269 -4.73 14.18 -13.58
N LYS A 270 -5.95 13.68 -13.82
CA LYS A 270 -7.16 14.28 -13.27
C LYS A 270 -7.31 13.85 -11.82
N VAL A 271 -7.29 14.82 -10.91
CA VAL A 271 -7.41 14.57 -9.47
C VAL A 271 -8.82 14.89 -9.02
N GLN A 272 -9.41 14.00 -8.22
CA GLN A 272 -10.71 14.20 -7.59
C GLN A 272 -10.55 14.21 -6.07
N SER A 273 -11.06 15.25 -5.42
CA SER A 273 -11.09 15.29 -3.96
C SER A 273 -12.26 14.47 -3.42
N MET A 274 -11.94 13.50 -2.56
CA MET A 274 -12.88 12.67 -1.81
C MET A 274 -13.29 13.32 -0.47
N GLY A 275 -12.57 14.38 -0.08
CA GLY A 275 -12.81 15.13 1.15
C GLY A 275 -11.55 15.77 1.70
N VAL A 276 -11.76 16.62 2.70
CA VAL A 276 -10.69 17.27 3.46
C VAL A 276 -10.69 16.70 4.88
N ILE A 277 -9.52 16.28 5.36
CA ILE A 277 -9.33 15.76 6.71
C ILE A 277 -8.97 16.93 7.63
N ALA A 278 -9.81 17.19 8.63
CA ALA A 278 -9.61 18.21 9.66
C ALA A 278 -9.82 17.58 11.05
N LEU A 279 -9.19 18.14 12.09
CA LEU A 279 -9.42 17.72 13.48
C LEU A 279 -10.67 18.37 14.06
N ASP A 280 -10.86 19.65 13.78
CA ASP A 280 -12.06 20.40 14.14
C ASP A 280 -13.18 20.13 13.14
N ASP A 281 -14.42 20.00 13.64
CA ASP A 281 -15.59 20.11 12.77
C ASP A 281 -15.65 21.55 12.31
N GLU A 282 -15.33 21.82 11.03
CA GLU A 282 -15.59 23.11 10.44
C GLU A 282 -17.08 23.45 10.63
N ARG A 283 -17.35 24.49 11.42
CA ARG A 283 -18.65 25.17 11.48
C ARG A 283 -18.84 26.06 10.27
#